data_AF-A0AAU3G7U2-F1
#
_entry.id   AF-A0AAU3G7U2-F1
#
_cell.length_a   1.000
_cell.length_b   1.000
_cell.length_c   1.000
_cell.angle_alpha   90.00
_cell.angle_beta   90.00
_cell.angle_gamma   90.00
#
_symmetry.space_group_name_H-M   'P 1'
#
loop_
_entity.id
_entity.type
_entity.pdbx_description
1 polymer ?
#
loop_
_entity_poly.entity_id
_entity_poly.type
_entity_poly.pdbx_seq_one_letter_code
_entity_poly.pdbx_strand_id
1 'polypeptide(L)'
;MTTTTSVSARQLIEQAARGQYRTVYTPSALEAAAKVLAGLHETGQRHGIGPSDWAGFHGADHRLAEAVLLGQTTAYRRASLTDPGDPLALLTAAAERAGLKTLAPRPHTGDPAVPGSRGDGERDRPDPAPRAAIHLARLSQTPPWGWDGMASLVVSLDRFDNPVSPAWKWELFPDVGEPSTQMVQVVAPPPSPAVADEVLAIAHLTLTGAIRLYR
;
A
#
# COMPACT_ATOMS: atom_id res chain seq x y z
N MET A 1 23.65 -19.04 15.51
CA MET A 1 22.34 -19.47 16.07
C MET A 1 21.36 -18.29 16.02
N THR A 2 20.91 -17.87 14.83
CA THR A 2 20.09 -16.64 14.64
C THR A 2 18.74 -16.89 13.95
N THR A 3 18.47 -18.12 13.52
CA THR A 3 17.29 -18.46 12.70
C THR A 3 15.98 -18.54 13.50
N THR A 4 16.03 -18.95 14.77
CA THR A 4 14.81 -19.17 15.58
C THR A 4 14.06 -17.86 15.92
N THR A 5 14.77 -16.75 16.10
CA THR A 5 14.18 -15.44 16.47
C THR A 5 13.57 -14.70 15.26
N SER A 6 14.10 -14.93 14.06
CA SER A 6 13.59 -14.29 12.84
C SER A 6 12.25 -14.89 12.39
N VAL A 7 12.08 -16.22 12.53
CA VAL A 7 10.83 -16.92 12.20
C VAL A 7 9.70 -16.48 13.13
N SER A 8 9.96 -16.27 14.43
CA SER A 8 8.94 -15.78 15.37
C SER A 8 8.56 -14.32 15.12
N ALA A 9 9.52 -13.45 14.80
CA ALA A 9 9.23 -12.04 14.47
C ALA A 9 8.37 -11.90 13.21
N ARG A 10 8.65 -12.68 12.17
CA ARG A 10 7.85 -12.68 10.93
C ARG A 10 6.41 -13.06 11.21
N GLN A 11 6.18 -14.12 11.98
CA GLN A 11 4.83 -14.60 12.33
C GLN A 11 4.03 -13.57 13.13
N LEU A 12 4.66 -12.91 14.12
CA LEU A 12 4.03 -11.87 14.92
C LEU A 12 3.61 -10.68 14.05
N ILE A 13 4.46 -10.25 13.11
CA ILE A 13 4.15 -9.19 12.16
C ILE A 13 3.01 -9.57 11.22
N GLU A 14 2.98 -10.81 10.70
CA GLU A 14 1.86 -11.25 9.86
C GLU A 14 0.55 -11.31 10.63
N GLN A 15 0.58 -11.76 11.88
CA GLN A 15 -0.60 -11.80 12.73
C GLN A 15 -1.11 -10.38 13.02
N ALA A 16 -0.22 -9.44 13.33
CA ALA A 16 -0.57 -8.02 13.50
C ALA A 16 -1.14 -7.41 12.22
N ALA A 17 -0.54 -7.71 11.06
CA ALA A 17 -1.03 -7.23 9.77
C ALA A 17 -2.45 -7.74 9.46
N ARG A 18 -2.75 -9.01 9.76
CA ARG A 18 -4.10 -9.59 9.56
C ARG A 18 -5.20 -8.92 10.39
N GLY A 19 -4.84 -8.26 11.50
CA GLY A 19 -5.80 -7.51 12.32
C GLY A 19 -6.26 -6.19 11.68
N GLN A 20 -5.60 -5.73 10.61
CA GLN A 20 -5.89 -4.45 9.98
C GLN A 20 -6.77 -4.63 8.75
N TYR A 21 -8.08 -4.51 8.96
CA TYR A 21 -9.06 -4.80 7.92
C TYR A 21 -8.75 -4.07 6.60
N ARG A 22 -8.55 -2.76 6.57
CA ARG A 22 -8.40 -2.00 5.30
C ARG A 22 -6.98 -1.88 4.74
N THR A 23 -6.04 -2.65 5.27
CA THR A 23 -4.63 -2.49 4.92
C THR A 23 -4.02 -3.81 4.51
N VAL A 24 -3.42 -3.83 3.33
CA VAL A 24 -2.63 -4.97 2.86
C VAL A 24 -1.17 -4.56 2.80
N TYR A 25 -0.29 -5.41 3.32
CA TYR A 25 1.13 -5.17 3.34
C TYR A 25 1.81 -6.00 2.26
N THR A 26 2.72 -5.39 1.52
CA THR A 26 3.59 -6.12 0.58
C THR A 26 4.56 -7.05 1.31
N PRO A 27 5.06 -8.12 0.66
CA PRO A 27 6.06 -9.00 1.24
C PRO A 27 7.30 -8.23 1.74
N SER A 28 7.81 -7.27 0.96
CA SER A 28 8.95 -6.45 1.36
C SER A 28 8.66 -5.58 2.60
N ALA A 29 7.47 -4.99 2.70
CA ALA A 29 7.08 -4.22 3.89
C ALA A 29 7.03 -5.09 5.16
N LEU A 30 6.45 -6.28 5.02
CA LEU A 30 6.35 -7.23 6.11
C LEU A 30 7.71 -7.78 6.55
N GLU A 31 8.62 -8.04 5.60
CA GLU A 31 9.99 -8.46 5.90
C GLU A 31 10.78 -7.35 6.62
N ALA A 32 10.68 -6.11 6.15
CA ALA A 32 11.33 -4.98 6.79
C ALA A 32 10.85 -4.79 8.23
N ALA A 33 9.54 -4.87 8.47
CA ALA A 33 8.96 -4.82 9.80
C ALA A 33 9.46 -5.98 10.69
N ALA A 34 9.52 -7.20 10.16
CA ALA A 34 10.05 -8.35 10.90
C ALA A 34 11.52 -8.17 11.29
N LYS A 35 12.35 -7.57 10.42
CA LYS A 35 13.75 -7.23 10.74
C LYS A 35 13.85 -6.24 11.89
N VAL A 36 12.99 -5.20 11.91
CA VAL A 36 12.95 -4.24 13.03
C VAL A 36 12.56 -4.93 14.33
N LEU A 37 11.49 -5.73 14.33
CA LEU A 37 11.04 -6.44 15.52
C LEU A 37 12.11 -7.41 16.05
N ALA A 38 12.78 -8.15 15.15
CA ALA A 38 13.88 -9.02 15.52
C ALA A 38 15.05 -8.25 16.16
N GLY A 39 15.42 -7.09 15.60
CA GLY A 39 16.47 -6.23 16.15
C GLY A 39 16.13 -5.64 17.52
N LEU A 40 14.85 -5.33 17.76
CA LEU A 40 14.35 -4.90 19.07
C LEU A 40 14.48 -6.03 20.10
N HIS A 41 14.06 -7.24 19.75
CA HIS A 41 14.22 -8.41 20.62
C HIS A 41 15.69 -8.72 20.93
N GLU A 42 16.56 -8.69 19.92
CA GLU A 42 18.00 -8.90 20.10
C GLU A 42 18.62 -7.83 21.01
N THR A 43 18.22 -6.57 20.84
CA THR A 43 18.67 -5.47 21.70
C THR A 43 18.17 -5.63 23.13
N GLY A 44 16.89 -5.98 23.32
CA GLY A 44 16.33 -6.31 24.63
C GLY A 44 17.14 -7.40 25.33
N GLN A 45 17.42 -8.50 24.64
CA GLN A 45 18.19 -9.62 25.18
C GLN A 45 19.60 -9.20 25.63
N ARG A 46 20.30 -8.36 24.86
CA ARG A 46 21.62 -7.82 25.26
C ARG A 46 21.56 -6.99 26.54
N HIS A 47 20.40 -6.43 26.86
CA HIS A 47 20.15 -5.66 28.09
C HIS A 47 19.41 -6.47 29.18
N GLY A 48 19.30 -7.80 29.02
CA GLY A 48 18.64 -8.66 30.00
C GLY A 48 17.11 -8.60 29.98
N ILE A 49 16.51 -8.02 28.93
CA ILE A 49 15.06 -7.96 28.72
C ILE A 49 14.65 -9.11 27.79
N GLY A 50 14.11 -10.17 28.36
CA GLY A 50 13.66 -11.36 27.65
C GLY A 50 12.19 -11.27 27.21
N PRO A 51 11.72 -12.23 26.37
CA PRO A 51 10.32 -12.32 25.92
C PRO A 51 9.26 -12.22 27.05
N SER A 52 9.55 -12.81 28.22
CA SER A 52 8.66 -12.76 29.39
C SER A 52 8.52 -11.36 30.00
N ASP A 53 9.54 -10.52 29.87
CA ASP A 53 9.55 -9.16 30.40
C ASP A 53 8.71 -8.22 29.52
N TRP A 54 8.63 -8.52 28.22
CA TRP A 54 7.67 -7.89 27.32
C TRP A 54 6.25 -8.34 27.67
N ALA A 55 6.02 -9.64 27.90
CA ALA A 55 4.69 -10.23 28.14
C ALA A 55 3.89 -9.62 29.31
N GLY A 56 4.56 -9.02 30.31
CA GLY A 56 3.92 -8.31 31.43
C GLY A 56 3.05 -7.10 31.02
N PHE A 57 3.20 -6.60 29.80
CA PHE A 57 2.41 -5.49 29.24
C PHE A 57 1.25 -5.96 28.35
N HIS A 58 0.30 -6.74 28.89
CA HIS A 58 -1.00 -7.08 28.27
C HIS A 58 -0.95 -7.39 26.75
N GLY A 59 -0.24 -8.45 26.35
CA GLY A 59 -0.12 -8.83 24.92
C GLY A 59 0.93 -8.01 24.17
N ALA A 60 2.02 -7.66 24.85
CA ALA A 60 3.03 -6.73 24.39
C ALA A 60 3.67 -7.10 23.04
N ASP A 61 3.89 -8.39 22.76
CA ASP A 61 4.47 -8.80 21.48
C ASP A 61 3.57 -8.44 20.30
N HIS A 62 2.26 -8.56 20.47
CA HIS A 62 1.29 -8.17 19.45
C HIS A 62 1.25 -6.65 19.29
N ARG A 63 1.17 -5.91 20.41
CA ARG A 63 1.17 -4.43 20.39
C ARG A 63 2.48 -3.85 19.86
N LEU A 64 3.61 -4.51 20.15
CA LEU A 64 4.92 -4.13 19.64
C LEU A 64 5.00 -4.39 18.14
N ALA A 65 4.50 -5.54 17.67
CA ALA A 65 4.39 -5.84 16.25
C ALA A 65 3.50 -4.81 15.51
N GLU A 66 2.35 -4.42 16.07
CA GLU A 66 1.49 -3.35 15.56
C GLU A 66 2.23 -1.99 15.52
N ALA A 67 2.93 -1.64 16.60
CA ALA A 67 3.71 -0.41 16.67
C ALA A 67 4.84 -0.38 15.63
N VAL A 68 5.50 -1.52 15.38
CA VAL A 68 6.52 -1.65 14.34
C VAL A 68 5.91 -1.48 12.94
N LEU A 69 4.74 -2.07 12.66
CA LEU A 69 4.03 -1.87 11.39
C LEU A 69 3.61 -0.40 11.18
N LEU A 70 3.08 0.25 12.22
CA LEU A 70 2.72 1.67 12.16
C LEU A 70 3.96 2.55 11.95
N GLY A 71 5.05 2.23 12.65
CA GLY A 71 6.34 2.90 12.52
C GLY A 71 6.91 2.78 11.10
N GLN A 72 6.88 1.59 10.52
CA GLN A 72 7.32 1.33 9.14
C GLN A 72 6.44 2.05 8.11
N THR A 73 5.12 1.98 8.27
CA THR A 73 4.18 2.73 7.40
C THR A 73 4.50 4.22 7.42
N THR A 74 4.74 4.77 8.61
CA THR A 74 5.12 6.18 8.78
C THR A 74 6.52 6.47 8.25
N ALA A 75 7.44 5.52 8.32
CA ALA A 75 8.77 5.64 7.73
C ALA A 75 8.71 5.69 6.20
N TYR A 76 7.95 4.79 5.55
CA TYR A 76 7.75 4.81 4.09
C TYR A 76 7.07 6.09 3.62
N ARG A 77 6.07 6.58 4.36
CA ARG A 77 5.43 7.88 4.07
C ARG A 77 6.38 9.07 4.19
N ARG A 78 7.39 8.98 5.07
CA ARG A 78 8.43 10.01 5.25
C ARG A 78 9.66 9.79 4.39
N ALA A 79 9.76 8.66 3.70
CA ALA A 79 10.90 8.33 2.87
C ALA A 79 10.91 9.28 1.66
N SER A 80 11.56 10.41 1.88
CA SER A 80 11.74 11.49 0.94
C SER A 80 12.49 11.01 -0.31
N LEU A 81 12.00 11.45 -1.48
CA LEU A 81 12.80 12.01 -2.57
C LEU A 81 13.43 11.09 -3.62
N THR A 82 13.33 9.76 -3.58
CA THR A 82 13.65 9.01 -4.80
C THR A 82 12.46 9.13 -5.75
N ASP A 83 12.59 10.01 -6.74
CA ASP A 83 11.70 9.99 -7.89
C ASP A 83 11.83 8.60 -8.53
N PRO A 84 10.78 7.76 -8.51
CA PRO A 84 10.83 6.45 -9.16
C PRO A 84 10.87 6.57 -10.69
N GLY A 85 10.94 7.79 -11.22
CA GLY A 85 10.71 8.12 -12.61
C GLY A 85 9.21 8.28 -12.86
N ASP A 86 8.79 8.09 -14.10
CA ASP A 86 7.38 8.17 -14.48
C ASP A 86 6.55 7.08 -13.75
N PRO A 87 5.67 7.46 -12.80
CA PRO A 87 4.86 6.50 -12.04
C PRO A 87 3.89 5.69 -12.93
N LEU A 88 3.45 6.26 -14.05
CA LEU A 88 2.59 5.56 -15.01
C LEU A 88 3.39 4.51 -15.78
N ALA A 89 4.62 4.83 -16.20
CA ALA A 89 5.50 3.86 -16.84
C ALA A 89 5.83 2.70 -15.88
N LEU A 90 6.07 3.00 -14.60
CA LEU A 90 6.31 1.99 -13.58
C LEU A 90 5.12 1.01 -13.45
N LEU A 91 3.90 1.55 -13.32
CA LEU A 91 2.67 0.76 -13.23
C LEU A 91 2.43 -0.07 -14.49
N THR A 92 2.61 0.54 -15.66
CA THR A 92 2.39 -0.13 -16.95
C THR A 92 3.36 -1.29 -17.13
N ALA A 93 4.65 -1.07 -16.88
CA ALA A 93 5.67 -2.12 -17.00
C ALA A 93 5.44 -3.25 -16.00
N ALA A 94 4.99 -2.96 -14.77
CA ALA A 94 4.66 -3.99 -13.79
C ALA A 94 3.41 -4.79 -14.19
N ALA A 95 2.38 -4.13 -14.74
CA ALA A 95 1.20 -4.82 -15.25
C ALA A 95 1.55 -5.76 -16.42
N GLU A 96 2.41 -5.31 -17.34
CA GLU A 96 2.91 -6.14 -18.45
C GLU A 96 3.69 -7.36 -17.94
N ARG A 97 4.61 -7.17 -16.98
CA ARG A 97 5.35 -8.28 -16.35
C ARG A 97 4.41 -9.27 -15.64
N ALA A 98 3.34 -8.78 -15.03
CA ALA A 98 2.32 -9.61 -14.38
C ALA A 98 1.33 -10.26 -15.38
N GLY A 99 1.44 -9.99 -16.69
CA GLY A 99 0.51 -10.49 -17.70
C GLY A 99 -0.91 -9.93 -17.54
N LEU A 100 -1.04 -8.78 -16.88
CA LEU A 100 -2.32 -8.11 -16.63
C LEU A 100 -2.65 -7.16 -17.77
N LYS A 101 -3.82 -7.33 -18.36
CA LYS A 101 -4.30 -6.44 -19.43
C LYS A 101 -4.74 -5.11 -18.82
N THR A 102 -4.06 -4.03 -19.18
CA THR A 102 -4.51 -2.67 -18.88
C THR A 102 -5.60 -2.24 -19.87
N LEU A 103 -6.59 -1.51 -19.37
CA LEU A 103 -7.59 -0.84 -20.20
C LEU A 103 -7.05 0.53 -20.63
N ALA A 104 -7.59 1.06 -21.73
CA ALA A 104 -7.28 2.43 -22.15
C ALA A 104 -7.50 3.39 -20.97
N PRO A 105 -6.63 4.42 -20.79
CA PRO A 105 -6.75 5.38 -19.71
C PRO A 105 -8.17 5.94 -19.69
N ARG A 106 -8.89 5.66 -18.61
CA ARG A 106 -10.10 6.40 -18.30
C ARG A 106 -9.69 7.53 -17.37
N PRO A 107 -10.23 8.75 -17.53
CA PRO A 107 -10.03 9.77 -16.53
C PRO A 107 -10.52 9.19 -15.21
N HIS A 108 -9.60 8.96 -14.27
CA HIS A 108 -9.99 8.63 -12.92
C HIS A 108 -10.64 9.90 -12.37
N THR A 109 -11.97 9.93 -12.34
CA THR A 109 -12.76 11.08 -11.90
C THR A 109 -12.60 11.26 -10.39
N GLY A 110 -11.49 11.91 -10.01
CA GLY A 110 -11.41 12.80 -8.86
C GLY A 110 -11.08 14.18 -9.42
N ASP A 111 -12.13 14.88 -9.88
CA ASP A 111 -12.14 16.20 -10.53
C ASP A 111 -11.15 16.44 -11.70
N PRO A 112 -11.62 16.57 -12.96
CA PRO A 112 -10.85 17.35 -13.92
C PRO A 112 -10.91 18.80 -13.47
N ALA A 113 -9.74 19.44 -13.29
CA ALA A 113 -9.67 20.90 -13.37
C ALA A 113 -10.37 21.30 -14.68
N VAL A 114 -11.59 21.83 -14.57
CA VAL A 114 -12.42 22.20 -15.70
C VAL A 114 -11.64 23.23 -16.52
N PRO A 115 -11.31 22.95 -17.81
CA PRO A 115 -10.73 23.94 -18.68
C PRO A 115 -11.77 25.03 -18.94
N GLY A 116 -11.73 26.11 -18.15
CA GLY A 116 -12.70 27.21 -18.26
C GLY A 116 -12.95 27.96 -16.97
N SER A 117 -12.70 27.36 -15.80
CA SER A 117 -12.84 28.05 -14.51
C SER A 117 -11.56 28.78 -14.12
N ARG A 118 -11.02 29.64 -15.01
CA ARG A 118 -9.98 30.61 -14.65
C ARG A 118 -10.67 31.80 -13.95
N GLY A 119 -10.99 31.61 -12.68
CA GLY A 119 -11.18 32.73 -11.76
C GLY A 119 -9.81 33.29 -11.41
N ASP A 120 -9.64 34.61 -11.49
CA ASP A 120 -8.37 35.35 -11.39
C ASP A 120 -7.62 35.28 -10.03
N GLY A 121 -7.87 34.26 -9.20
CA GLY A 121 -7.26 34.08 -7.88
C GLY A 121 -6.43 32.82 -7.68
N GLU A 122 -6.30 31.93 -8.67
CA GLU A 122 -5.77 30.57 -8.48
C GLU A 122 -4.39 30.35 -9.11
N ARG A 123 -3.52 31.38 -9.08
CA ARG A 123 -2.14 31.29 -9.61
C ARG A 123 -1.12 30.64 -8.66
N ASP A 124 -1.51 30.33 -7.42
CA ASP A 124 -0.61 29.82 -6.37
C ASP A 124 -0.98 28.43 -5.82
N ARG A 125 -1.89 27.68 -6.48
CA ARG A 125 -2.08 26.28 -6.09
C ARG A 125 -0.90 25.46 -6.66
N PRO A 126 -0.14 24.74 -5.82
CA PRO A 126 0.91 23.84 -6.31
C PRO A 126 0.27 22.84 -7.28
N ASP A 127 0.99 22.49 -8.35
CA ASP A 127 0.57 21.50 -9.33
C ASP A 127 -0.02 20.27 -8.62
N PRO A 128 -1.13 19.68 -9.13
CA PRO A 128 -1.62 18.43 -8.58
C PRO A 128 -0.49 17.41 -8.68
N ALA A 129 -0.02 16.97 -7.52
CA ALA A 129 1.10 16.04 -7.40
C ALA A 129 0.87 14.78 -8.26
N PRO A 130 1.94 14.12 -8.75
CA PRO A 130 1.80 13.10 -9.78
C PRO A 130 0.92 11.96 -9.27
N ARG A 131 -0.22 11.83 -9.93
CA ARG A 131 -1.20 10.77 -9.76
C ARG A 131 -1.13 9.89 -10.99
N ALA A 132 -0.64 8.67 -10.82
CA ALA A 132 -0.71 7.65 -11.87
C ALA A 132 -1.69 6.56 -11.46
N ALA A 133 -2.55 6.18 -12.39
CA ALA A 133 -3.49 5.10 -12.20
C ALA A 133 -3.58 4.26 -13.48
N ILE A 134 -3.67 2.95 -13.29
CA ILE A 134 -4.00 2.02 -14.37
C ILE A 134 -5.29 1.30 -14.04
N HIS A 135 -6.10 1.08 -15.07
CA HIS A 135 -7.33 0.28 -14.97
C HIS A 135 -7.01 -1.12 -15.47
N LEU A 136 -7.26 -2.13 -14.65
CA LEU A 136 -7.04 -3.52 -15.00
C LEU A 136 -8.32 -4.12 -15.57
N ALA A 137 -8.18 -4.87 -16.67
CA ALA A 137 -9.27 -5.63 -17.24
C ALA A 137 -9.77 -6.68 -16.22
N ARG A 138 -11.08 -6.89 -16.21
CA ARG A 138 -11.69 -7.94 -15.39
C ARG A 138 -11.23 -9.31 -15.87
N LEU A 139 -11.07 -10.23 -14.93
CA LEU A 139 -10.89 -11.66 -15.16
C LEU A 139 -12.24 -12.37 -15.01
N SER A 140 -12.34 -13.61 -15.51
CA SER A 140 -13.52 -14.46 -15.31
C SER A 140 -13.86 -14.70 -13.84
N GLN A 141 -12.86 -14.65 -12.97
CA GLN A 141 -12.97 -14.86 -11.53
C GLN A 141 -13.22 -13.55 -10.75
N THR A 142 -13.24 -12.40 -11.44
CA THR A 142 -13.35 -11.11 -10.77
C THR A 142 -14.71 -10.94 -10.10
N PRO A 143 -14.76 -10.65 -8.78
CA PRO A 143 -16.01 -10.41 -8.09
C PRO A 143 -16.82 -9.27 -8.72
N PRO A 144 -18.15 -9.29 -8.62
CA PRO A 144 -18.96 -8.16 -9.09
C PRO A 144 -18.68 -6.93 -8.21
N TRP A 145 -18.34 -5.82 -8.85
CA TRP A 145 -18.07 -4.53 -8.19
C TRP A 145 -18.84 -3.42 -8.91
N GLY A 146 -19.21 -2.37 -8.17
CA GLY A 146 -20.05 -1.30 -8.70
C GLY A 146 -21.50 -1.68 -8.86
N TRP A 147 -22.29 -0.72 -9.29
CA TRP A 147 -23.75 -0.83 -9.41
C TRP A 147 -24.19 -1.90 -10.43
N ASP A 148 -23.44 -2.05 -11.52
CA ASP A 148 -23.69 -3.01 -12.60
C ASP A 148 -22.88 -4.30 -12.47
N GLY A 149 -22.04 -4.41 -11.43
CA GLY A 149 -21.14 -5.54 -11.22
C GLY A 149 -19.94 -5.58 -12.16
N MET A 150 -19.74 -4.57 -13.02
CA MET A 150 -18.76 -4.58 -14.12
C MET A 150 -17.61 -3.57 -13.94
N ALA A 151 -17.49 -2.95 -12.77
CA ALA A 151 -16.39 -2.01 -12.50
C ALA A 151 -15.00 -2.67 -12.65
N SER A 152 -14.05 -1.95 -13.24
CA SER A 152 -12.64 -2.38 -13.31
C SER A 152 -11.93 -2.18 -11.98
N LEU A 153 -10.86 -2.94 -11.72
CA LEU A 153 -9.95 -2.62 -10.61
C LEU A 153 -9.01 -1.50 -11.05
N VAL A 154 -8.87 -0.47 -10.22
CA VAL A 154 -7.87 0.59 -10.39
C VAL A 154 -6.72 0.33 -9.43
N VAL A 155 -5.50 0.46 -9.93
CA VAL A 155 -4.28 0.52 -9.13
C VAL A 155 -3.74 1.92 -9.25
N SER A 156 -3.70 2.68 -8.16
CA SER A 156 -3.13 4.02 -8.12
C SER A 156 -1.80 4.06 -7.36
N LEU A 157 -0.90 4.88 -7.89
CA LEU A 157 0.30 5.36 -7.22
C LEU A 157 0.20 6.89 -7.18
N ASP A 158 -0.15 7.39 -6.01
CA ASP A 158 -0.34 8.81 -5.77
C ASP A 158 0.86 9.35 -4.98
N ARG A 159 1.42 10.47 -5.44
CA ARG A 159 2.29 11.31 -4.63
C ARG A 159 1.46 12.47 -4.12
N PHE A 160 1.55 12.77 -2.83
CA PHE A 160 0.96 13.99 -2.28
C PHE A 160 2.08 14.97 -1.97
N ASP A 161 2.22 16.06 -2.73
CA ASP A 161 3.10 17.17 -2.33
C ASP A 161 2.36 18.07 -1.32
N ASN A 162 1.97 17.48 -0.19
CA ASN A 162 1.43 18.22 0.96
C ASN A 162 2.56 18.47 1.97
N PRO A 163 2.78 19.71 2.44
CA PRO A 163 3.80 20.03 3.44
C PRO A 163 3.67 19.25 4.76
N VAL A 164 2.54 18.61 5.04
CA VAL A 164 2.30 17.77 6.23
C VAL A 164 2.64 16.28 5.97
N SER A 165 2.68 15.81 4.72
CA SER A 165 3.00 14.42 4.39
C SER A 165 3.39 14.23 2.90
N PRO A 166 4.65 14.46 2.51
CA PRO A 166 5.15 14.13 1.18
C PRO A 166 5.31 12.61 1.04
N ALA A 167 4.22 11.91 0.74
CA ALA A 167 4.16 10.46 0.79
C ALA A 167 3.70 9.87 -0.55
N TRP A 168 4.37 8.80 -0.96
CA TRP A 168 3.83 7.85 -1.94
C TRP A 168 2.75 7.02 -1.27
N LYS A 169 1.64 6.81 -1.99
CA LYS A 169 0.48 6.04 -1.54
C LYS A 169 0.08 5.07 -2.64
N TRP A 170 -0.02 3.81 -2.28
CA TRP A 170 -0.52 2.74 -3.15
C TRP A 170 -1.95 2.40 -2.75
N GLU A 171 -2.88 2.43 -3.71
CA GLU A 171 -4.28 2.11 -3.47
C GLU A 171 -4.86 1.20 -4.53
N LEU A 172 -5.76 0.33 -4.09
CA LEU A 172 -6.57 -0.54 -4.94
C LEU A 172 -8.04 -0.26 -4.65
N PHE A 173 -8.81 0.03 -5.68
CA PHE A 173 -10.24 0.27 -5.55
C PHE A 173 -10.99 0.00 -6.86
N PRO A 174 -12.28 -0.35 -6.83
CA PRO A 174 -13.09 -0.47 -8.04
C PRO A 174 -13.40 0.91 -8.62
N ASP A 175 -13.42 1.02 -9.94
CA ASP A 175 -13.80 2.25 -10.66
C ASP A 175 -15.33 2.46 -10.62
N VAL A 176 -15.84 3.00 -9.52
CA VAL A 176 -17.29 3.17 -9.27
C VAL A 176 -17.73 4.63 -9.19
N GLY A 177 -16.88 5.57 -9.62
CA GLY A 177 -17.22 7.00 -9.72
C GLY A 177 -17.25 7.78 -8.40
N GLU A 178 -17.28 7.11 -7.26
CA GLU A 178 -17.12 7.71 -5.93
C GLU A 178 -15.96 7.03 -5.17
N PRO A 179 -15.16 7.77 -4.38
CA PRO A 179 -14.19 7.19 -3.44
C PRO A 179 -14.98 6.44 -2.34
N SER A 180 -15.36 5.21 -2.66
CA SER A 180 -16.25 4.37 -1.87
C SER A 180 -15.51 3.68 -0.72
N THR A 181 -16.29 3.07 0.18
CA THR A 181 -15.84 2.14 1.24
C THR A 181 -15.04 0.94 0.75
N GLN A 182 -14.89 0.75 -0.57
CA GLN A 182 -14.30 -0.42 -1.22
C GLN A 182 -12.81 -0.27 -1.57
N MET A 183 -12.13 0.69 -0.93
CA MET A 183 -10.70 0.93 -1.09
C MET A 183 -9.86 0.08 -0.13
N VAL A 184 -8.76 -0.46 -0.65
CA VAL A 184 -7.70 -1.09 0.15
C VAL A 184 -6.43 -0.25 0.02
N GLN A 185 -5.88 0.16 1.17
CA GLN A 185 -4.57 0.77 1.22
C GLN A 185 -3.51 -0.32 1.14
N VAL A 186 -2.55 -0.18 0.23
CA VAL A 186 -1.37 -1.04 0.19
C VAL A 186 -0.20 -0.34 0.85
N VAL A 187 0.36 -0.96 1.88
CA VAL A 187 1.60 -0.49 2.52
C VAL A 187 2.77 -1.20 1.86
N ALA A 188 3.62 -0.38 1.25
CA ALA A 188 4.81 -0.83 0.55
C ALA A 188 5.99 0.10 0.82
N PRO A 189 7.24 -0.37 0.64
CA PRO A 189 8.40 0.50 0.58
C PRO A 189 8.27 1.57 -0.52
N PRO A 190 9.21 2.54 -0.58
CA PRO A 190 9.26 3.52 -1.66
C PRO A 190 9.16 2.88 -3.06
N PRO A 191 8.49 3.53 -4.03
CA PRO A 191 8.24 2.91 -5.32
C PRO A 191 9.52 2.51 -6.04
N SER A 192 9.51 1.30 -6.60
CA SER A 192 10.56 0.72 -7.42
C SER A 192 9.94 -0.39 -8.29
N PRO A 193 10.64 -0.89 -9.33
CA PRO A 193 10.11 -1.98 -10.15
C PRO A 193 9.67 -3.21 -9.35
N ALA A 194 10.48 -3.62 -8.38
CA ALA A 194 10.17 -4.78 -7.52
C ALA A 194 8.94 -4.51 -6.63
N VAL A 195 8.83 -3.31 -6.07
CA VAL A 195 7.65 -2.93 -5.26
C VAL A 195 6.39 -2.86 -6.11
N ALA A 196 6.48 -2.34 -7.32
CA ALA A 196 5.35 -2.33 -8.25
C ALA A 196 4.90 -3.76 -8.57
N ASP A 197 5.84 -4.68 -8.80
CA ASP A 197 5.51 -6.10 -9.03
C ASP A 197 4.78 -6.73 -7.83
N GLU A 198 5.20 -6.43 -6.60
CA GLU A 198 4.50 -6.88 -5.38
C GLU A 198 3.08 -6.31 -5.27
N VAL A 199 2.90 -5.03 -5.60
CA VAL A 199 1.58 -4.38 -5.60
C VAL A 199 0.68 -4.99 -6.68
N LEU A 200 1.21 -5.28 -7.87
CA LEU A 200 0.44 -5.90 -8.95
C LEU A 200 0.10 -7.38 -8.65
N ALA A 201 0.93 -8.08 -7.89
CA ALA A 201 0.57 -9.40 -7.35
C ALA A 201 -0.64 -9.30 -6.39
N ILE A 202 -0.67 -8.29 -5.52
CA ILE A 202 -1.85 -8.01 -4.66
C ILE A 202 -3.07 -7.65 -5.51
N ALA A 203 -2.90 -6.86 -6.58
CA ALA A 203 -3.99 -6.54 -7.50
C ALA A 203 -4.54 -7.79 -8.20
N HIS A 204 -3.68 -8.72 -8.62
CA HIS A 204 -4.10 -9.99 -9.18
C HIS A 204 -4.87 -10.86 -8.18
N LEU A 205 -4.42 -10.93 -6.92
CA LEU A 205 -5.17 -11.61 -5.85
C LEU A 205 -6.53 -10.95 -5.57
N THR A 206 -6.63 -9.64 -5.75
CA THR A 206 -7.89 -8.90 -5.65
C THR A 206 -8.82 -9.24 -6.82
N LEU A 207 -8.29 -9.26 -8.05
CA LEU A 207 -9.02 -9.66 -9.26
C LEU A 207 -9.50 -11.11 -9.27
N THR A 208 -8.91 -11.99 -8.46
CA THR A 208 -9.33 -13.38 -8.31
C THR A 208 -10.22 -13.61 -7.07
N GLY A 209 -10.50 -12.55 -6.30
CA GLY A 209 -11.31 -12.61 -5.08
C GLY A 209 -10.60 -13.24 -3.87
N ALA A 210 -9.30 -13.55 -3.98
CA ALA A 210 -8.48 -14.04 -2.87
C ALA A 210 -8.27 -12.94 -1.82
N ILE A 211 -8.21 -11.67 -2.25
CA ILE A 211 -8.30 -10.50 -1.39
C ILE A 211 -9.66 -9.85 -1.65
N ARG A 212 -10.45 -9.70 -0.58
CA ARG A 212 -11.76 -9.05 -0.66
C ARG A 212 -11.62 -7.56 -0.42
N LEU A 213 -12.12 -6.77 -1.36
CA LEU A 213 -12.42 -5.36 -1.13
C LEU A 213 -13.63 -5.27 -0.18
N TYR A 214 -13.59 -4.31 0.74
CA TYR A 214 -14.70 -4.09 1.68
C TYR A 214 -15.95 -3.65 0.91
N ARG A 215 -17.14 -4.04 1.39
CA ARG A 215 -18.41 -3.58 0.82
C ARG A 215 -18.76 -2.20 1.39
#